data_AF-A0A8I1ZH76-F1
#
_entry.id   AF-A0A8I1ZH76-F1
#
_cell.length_a   1.000
_cell.length_b   1.000
_cell.length_c   1.000
_cell.angle_alpha   90.00
_cell.angle_beta   90.00
_cell.angle_gamma   90.00
#
_symmetry.space_group_name_H-M   'P 1'
#
loop_
_entity.id
_entity.type
_entity.pdbx_description
1 polymer ?
#
loop_
_entity_poly.entity_id
_entity_poly.type
_entity_poly.pdbx_seq_one_letter_code
_entity_poly.pdbx_strand_id
1 'polypeptide(L)'
;MPGLGGALDIARWSMYSSQMAIEIFSHNVANANTEGYSRQSLRVEANYPITMGPGQIGTGVRAVEVVRNYNNFLNQQVSLKKSEYSYWNSQRTAMEEIESIFNESDGYGINALMGEFWNAWGDLSN
;
A
#
# COMPACT_ATOMS: atom_id res chain seq x y z
N MET A 1 10.39 19.09 41.27
CA MET A 1 10.82 20.38 41.85
C MET A 1 11.54 21.18 40.79
N PRO A 2 11.25 22.49 40.61
CA PRO A 2 12.12 23.36 39.82
C PRO A 2 13.52 23.39 40.47
N GLY A 3 14.56 23.14 39.66
CA GLY A 3 15.94 22.97 40.11
C GLY A 3 16.73 22.09 39.15
N LEU A 4 18.03 21.88 39.44
CA LEU A 4 18.93 21.10 38.58
C LEU A 4 18.39 19.70 38.25
N GLY A 5 17.76 19.02 39.21
CA GLY A 5 17.14 17.70 38.98
C GLY A 5 16.03 17.73 37.93
N GLY A 6 15.13 18.72 37.99
CA GLY A 6 14.08 18.89 36.99
C GLY A 6 14.63 19.23 35.60
N ALA A 7 15.68 20.04 35.52
CA ALA A 7 16.36 20.34 34.26
C ALA A 7 17.05 19.10 33.66
N LEU A 8 17.71 18.29 34.49
CA LEU A 8 18.31 17.02 34.09
C LEU A 8 17.27 16.01 33.64
N ASP A 9 16.11 15.94 34.29
CA ASP A 9 15.00 15.09 33.87
C ASP A 9 14.42 15.52 32.52
N ILE A 10 14.24 16.83 32.30
CA ILE A 10 13.81 17.37 30.99
C ILE A 10 14.84 17.02 29.90
N ALA A 11 16.13 17.19 30.19
CA ALA A 11 17.20 16.85 29.27
C ALA A 11 17.22 15.35 28.94
N ARG A 12 17.05 14.51 29.96
CA ARG A 12 16.92 13.05 29.83
C ARG A 12 15.78 12.68 28.89
N TRP A 13 14.58 13.20 29.14
CA TRP A 13 13.40 12.93 28.31
C TRP A 13 13.58 13.38 26.86
N SER A 14 14.16 14.57 26.66
CA SER A 14 14.44 15.12 25.33
C SER A 14 15.47 14.26 24.57
N MET A 15 16.51 13.78 25.27
CA MET A 15 17.52 12.91 24.69
C MET A 15 16.92 11.55 24.27
N TYR A 16 16.10 10.94 25.12
CA TYR A 16 15.41 9.69 24.77
C TYR A 16 14.49 9.86 23.56
N SER A 17 13.68 10.93 23.53
CA SER A 17 12.82 11.20 22.37
C SER A 17 13.62 11.42 21.09
N SER A 18 14.79 12.07 21.18
CA SER A 18 15.68 12.29 20.03
C SER A 18 16.33 11.01 19.55
N GLN A 19 16.76 10.14 20.48
CA GLN A 19 17.31 8.83 20.16
C GLN A 19 16.29 7.96 19.40
N MET A 20 15.04 7.90 19.89
CA MET A 20 13.96 7.19 19.20
C MET A 20 13.69 7.77 17.81
N ALA A 21 13.75 9.10 17.65
CA ALA A 21 13.58 9.74 16.35
C ALA A 21 14.68 9.32 15.36
N ILE A 22 15.93 9.21 15.83
CA ILE A 22 17.07 8.73 15.02
C ILE A 22 16.88 7.25 14.64
N GLU A 23 16.42 6.41 15.56
CA GLU A 23 16.14 4.99 15.29
C GLU A 23 15.05 4.83 14.21
N ILE A 24 13.96 5.60 14.29
CA ILE A 24 12.90 5.60 13.28
C ILE A 24 13.41 6.15 11.95
N PHE A 25 14.25 7.19 11.97
CA PHE A 25 14.89 7.70 10.76
C PHE A 25 15.76 6.64 10.10
N SER A 26 16.61 5.95 10.87
CA SER A 26 17.45 4.86 10.39
C SER A 26 16.60 3.73 9.79
N HIS A 27 15.53 3.33 10.48
CA HIS A 27 14.60 2.32 10.00
C HIS A 27 13.91 2.74 8.69
N ASN A 28 13.50 4.00 8.56
CA ASN A 28 12.91 4.53 7.33
C ASN A 28 13.92 4.50 6.16
N VAL A 29 15.16 4.90 6.40
CA VAL A 29 16.21 4.93 5.38
C VAL A 29 16.56 3.50 4.93
N ALA A 30 16.70 2.57 5.88
CA ALA A 30 16.97 1.17 5.59
C ALA A 30 15.86 0.53 4.71
N ASN A 31 14.62 0.95 4.89
CA ASN A 31 13.46 0.46 4.13
C ASN A 31 13.04 1.37 2.97
N ALA A 32 13.84 2.36 2.60
CA ALA A 32 13.47 3.36 1.59
C ALA A 32 13.15 2.73 0.22
N ASN A 33 13.80 1.61 -0.11
CA ASN A 33 13.61 0.89 -1.37
C ASN A 33 12.73 -0.37 -1.24
N THR A 34 12.12 -0.61 -0.08
CA THR A 34 11.26 -1.76 0.15
C THR A 34 9.86 -1.47 -0.39
N GLU A 35 9.39 -2.25 -1.37
CA GLU A 35 8.06 -2.08 -1.94
C GLU A 35 6.97 -2.23 -0.86
N GLY A 36 5.97 -1.32 -0.88
CA GLY A 36 4.89 -1.31 0.10
C GLY A 36 5.29 -0.76 1.48
N TYR A 37 6.54 -0.35 1.68
CA TYR A 37 6.93 0.33 2.91
C TYR A 37 6.24 1.69 3.04
N SER A 38 5.76 1.99 4.25
CA SER A 38 5.18 3.29 4.59
C SER A 38 6.06 3.93 5.65
N ARG A 39 6.54 5.13 5.35
CA ARG A 39 7.39 5.93 6.23
C ARG A 39 6.73 6.11 7.59
N GLN A 40 7.48 5.89 8.65
CA GLN A 40 7.05 6.11 10.03
C GLN A 40 7.53 7.48 10.55
N SER A 41 6.71 8.15 11.35
CA SER A 41 7.05 9.39 12.05
C SER A 41 6.83 9.22 13.55
N LEU A 42 7.70 9.81 14.36
CA LEU A 42 7.54 9.87 15.81
C LEU A 42 6.62 11.03 16.18
N ARG A 43 5.51 10.75 16.89
CA ARG A 43 4.71 11.80 17.52
C ARG A 43 5.29 12.11 18.90
N VAL A 44 5.74 13.35 19.05
CA VAL A 44 6.29 13.87 20.30
C VAL A 44 5.31 14.88 20.87
N GLU A 45 5.02 14.77 22.17
CA GLU A 45 4.12 15.68 22.88
C GLU A 45 4.77 16.19 24.15
N ALA A 46 4.24 17.30 24.67
CA ALA A 46 4.63 17.79 25.98
C ALA A 46 4.33 16.71 27.04
N ASN A 47 5.30 16.49 27.93
CA ASN A 47 5.13 15.60 29.07
C ASN A 47 4.23 16.27 30.12
N TYR A 48 3.62 15.48 31.00
CA TYR A 48 2.64 15.98 31.95
C TYR A 48 3.24 17.05 32.88
N PRO A 49 2.66 18.26 32.92
CA PRO A 49 3.20 19.32 33.77
C PRO A 49 3.00 18.98 35.24
N ILE A 50 3.92 19.46 36.08
CA ILE A 50 3.75 19.41 37.53
C ILE A 50 3.06 20.71 37.95
N THR A 51 1.88 20.59 38.54
CA THR A 51 1.17 21.72 39.14
C THR A 51 1.72 21.95 40.54
N MET A 52 2.42 23.06 40.73
CA MET A 52 2.76 23.61 42.05
C MET A 52 2.25 25.04 42.05
N GLY A 53 1.52 25.44 43.11
CA GLY A 53 0.93 26.78 43.15
C GLY A 53 1.96 27.91 43.00
N PRO A 54 1.53 29.15 42.80
CA PRO A 54 0.80 29.55 41.60
C PRO A 54 1.57 29.19 40.31
N GLY A 55 1.04 28.28 39.49
CA GLY A 55 1.57 27.97 38.14
C GLY A 55 1.60 26.49 37.75
N GLN A 56 2.06 26.24 36.52
CA GLN A 56 2.38 24.90 36.01
C GLN A 56 3.83 24.90 35.52
N ILE A 57 4.58 23.85 35.87
CA ILE A 57 5.96 23.66 35.43
C ILE A 57 5.98 22.51 34.42
N GLY A 58 6.46 22.79 33.21
CA GLY A 58 6.64 21.79 32.16
C GLY A 58 7.73 20.78 32.53
N THR A 59 7.50 19.50 32.21
CA THR A 59 8.42 18.39 32.51
C THR A 59 9.12 17.84 31.27
N GLY A 60 9.17 18.63 30.19
CA GLY A 60 9.83 18.29 28.94
C GLY A 60 8.89 17.66 27.92
N VAL A 61 9.43 16.76 27.10
CA VAL A 61 8.72 16.11 25.98
C VAL A 61 8.77 14.60 26.11
N ARG A 62 7.80 13.90 25.54
CA ARG A 62 7.79 12.44 25.47
C ARG A 62 7.43 11.95 24.07
N ALA A 63 8.03 10.84 23.67
CA ALA A 63 7.59 10.06 22.53
C ALA A 63 6.27 9.36 22.88
N VAL A 64 5.20 9.65 22.15
CA VAL A 64 3.86 9.11 22.43
C VAL A 64 3.58 7.88 21.58
N GLU A 65 3.79 7.99 20.28
CA GLU A 65 3.51 6.91 19.34
C GLU A 65 4.34 7.05 18.07
N VAL A 66 4.52 5.93 17.37
CA VAL A 66 5.08 5.90 16.02
C VAL A 66 3.93 5.74 15.04
N VAL A 67 3.67 6.79 14.26
CA VAL A 67 2.59 6.81 13.26
C VAL A 67 3.13 6.43 11.90
N ARG A 68 2.33 5.69 11.12
CA ARG A 68 2.61 5.43 9.70
C ARG A 68 2.06 6.58 8.87
N ASN A 69 2.91 7.21 8.08
CA ASN A 69 2.49 8.18 7.08
C ASN A 69 2.07 7.40 5.83
N TYR A 70 0.77 7.16 5.70
CA TYR A 70 0.17 6.64 4.47
C TYR A 70 -1.14 7.36 4.21
N ASN A 71 -1.47 7.52 2.94
CA ASN A 71 -2.74 8.11 2.54
C ASN A 71 -3.77 6.99 2.36
N ASN A 72 -4.67 6.84 3.33
CA ASN A 72 -5.71 5.81 3.30
C ASN A 72 -6.62 5.96 2.07
N PHE A 73 -7.04 7.18 1.74
CA PHE A 73 -7.86 7.46 0.57
C PHE A 73 -7.17 7.01 -0.72
N LEU A 74 -5.89 7.37 -0.91
CA LEU A 74 -5.13 6.96 -2.09
C LEU A 74 -4.98 5.43 -2.16
N ASN A 75 -4.69 4.76 -1.04
CA ASN A 75 -4.59 3.31 -0.99
C ASN A 75 -5.92 2.63 -1.36
N GLN A 76 -7.04 3.17 -0.90
CA GLN A 76 -8.36 2.66 -1.26
C GLN A 76 -8.64 2.84 -2.76
N GLN A 77 -8.31 4.00 -3.32
CA GLN A 77 -8.43 4.24 -4.77
C GLN A 77 -7.57 3.28 -5.59
N VAL A 78 -6.31 3.07 -5.18
CA VAL A 78 -5.40 2.11 -5.84
C VAL A 78 -5.95 0.69 -5.76
N SER A 79 -6.50 0.29 -4.61
CA SER A 79 -7.10 -1.04 -4.45
C SER A 79 -8.31 -1.24 -5.36
N LEU A 80 -9.20 -0.24 -5.44
CA LEU A 80 -10.37 -0.28 -6.33
C LEU A 80 -9.95 -0.37 -7.80
N LYS A 81 -9.00 0.46 -8.22
CA LYS A 81 -8.50 0.46 -9.61
C LYS A 81 -7.74 -0.80 -9.96
N LYS A 82 -6.98 -1.40 -9.03
CA LYS A 82 -6.39 -2.73 -9.22
C LYS A 82 -7.45 -3.81 -9.40
N SER A 83 -8.54 -3.77 -8.64
CA SER A 83 -9.64 -4.73 -8.80
C SER A 83 -10.32 -4.59 -10.15
N GLU A 84 -10.61 -3.36 -10.58
CA GLU A 84 -11.21 -3.06 -11.89
C GLU A 84 -10.28 -3.52 -13.03
N TYR A 85 -8.98 -3.20 -12.93
CA TYR A 85 -7.97 -3.67 -13.88
C TYR A 85 -7.92 -5.20 -13.96
N SER A 86 -7.92 -5.90 -12.83
CA SER A 86 -7.90 -7.37 -12.79
C SER A 86 -9.14 -7.98 -13.44
N TYR A 87 -10.32 -7.39 -13.19
CA TYR A 87 -11.57 -7.80 -13.83
C TYR A 87 -11.48 -7.70 -15.36
N TRP A 88 -11.10 -6.53 -15.88
CA TRP A 88 -10.96 -6.33 -17.33
C TRP A 88 -9.85 -7.18 -17.94
N ASN A 89 -8.75 -7.38 -17.22
CA ASN A 89 -7.67 -8.25 -17.67
C ASN A 89 -8.14 -9.70 -17.81
N SER A 90 -8.95 -10.19 -16.86
CA SER A 90 -9.51 -11.55 -16.91
C SER A 90 -10.49 -11.70 -18.07
N GLN A 91 -11.33 -10.68 -18.31
CA GLN A 91 -12.23 -10.67 -19.45
C GLN A 91 -11.47 -10.62 -20.78
N ARG A 92 -10.41 -9.81 -20.87
CA ARG A 92 -9.52 -9.77 -22.04
C ARG A 92 -8.91 -11.14 -22.31
N THR A 93 -8.37 -11.82 -21.29
CA THR A 93 -7.81 -13.17 -21.46
C THR A 93 -8.84 -14.16 -21.98
N ALA A 94 -10.07 -14.15 -21.45
CA ALA A 94 -11.15 -15.00 -21.97
C ALA A 94 -11.51 -14.64 -23.43
N MET A 95 -11.50 -13.37 -23.80
CA MET A 95 -11.74 -12.94 -25.18
C MET A 95 -10.60 -13.32 -26.11
N GLU A 96 -9.35 -13.30 -25.66
CA GLU A 96 -8.18 -13.77 -26.43
C GLU A 96 -8.24 -15.28 -26.70
N GLU A 97 -8.72 -16.08 -25.73
CA GLU A 97 -8.98 -17.50 -25.94
C GLU A 97 -10.07 -17.73 -27.00
N ILE A 98 -11.16 -16.96 -26.93
CA ILE A 98 -12.22 -17.01 -27.92
C ILE A 98 -11.70 -16.58 -29.29
N GLU A 99 -10.95 -15.47 -29.36
CA GLU A 99 -10.33 -14.99 -30.59
C GLU A 99 -9.42 -16.05 -31.20
N SER A 100 -8.62 -16.77 -30.41
CA SER A 100 -7.81 -17.89 -30.89
C SER A 100 -8.63 -18.99 -31.56
N ILE A 101 -9.83 -19.30 -31.04
CA ILE A 101 -10.74 -20.28 -31.66
C ILE A 101 -11.31 -19.76 -32.99
N PHE A 102 -11.57 -18.46 -33.08
CA PHE A 102 -12.11 -17.81 -34.28
C PHE A 102 -11.03 -17.34 -35.28
N ASN A 103 -9.77 -17.28 -34.87
CA ASN A 103 -8.67 -16.79 -35.69
C ASN A 103 -8.27 -17.85 -36.73
N GLU A 104 -8.94 -17.76 -37.87
CA GLU A 104 -8.92 -18.69 -39.01
C GLU A 104 -7.66 -18.61 -39.90
N SER A 105 -6.49 -18.31 -39.34
CA SER A 105 -5.27 -18.14 -40.16
C SER A 105 -4.69 -19.45 -40.71
N ASP A 106 -4.98 -20.61 -40.10
CA ASP A 106 -4.33 -21.90 -40.44
C ASP A 106 -5.29 -22.96 -41.04
N GLY A 107 -6.47 -22.56 -41.54
CA GLY A 107 -7.33 -23.42 -42.36
C GLY A 107 -8.19 -24.46 -41.62
N TYR A 108 -8.14 -24.53 -40.29
CA TYR A 108 -8.96 -25.43 -39.46
C TYR A 108 -10.02 -24.69 -38.62
N GLY A 109 -10.69 -23.71 -39.22
CA GLY A 109 -11.73 -22.95 -38.53
C GLY A 109 -13.12 -23.56 -38.58
N ILE A 110 -14.04 -22.96 -37.81
CA ILE A 110 -15.47 -23.29 -37.86
C ILE A 110 -16.02 -23.08 -39.27
N ASN A 111 -15.56 -22.06 -40.01
CA ASN A 111 -16.00 -21.84 -41.39
C ASN A 111 -15.60 -23.00 -42.30
N ALA A 112 -14.35 -23.47 -42.19
CA ALA A 112 -13.85 -24.62 -42.96
C ALA A 112 -14.63 -25.90 -42.62
N LEU A 113 -14.85 -26.18 -41.32
CA LEU A 113 -15.64 -27.32 -40.85
C LEU A 113 -17.10 -27.25 -41.33
N MET A 114 -17.72 -26.07 -41.32
CA MET A 114 -19.07 -25.87 -41.84
C MET A 114 -19.10 -26.06 -43.36
N GLY A 115 -18.08 -25.60 -44.08
CA GLY A 115 -17.91 -25.84 -45.52
C GLY A 115 -17.81 -27.35 -45.84
N GLU A 116 -16.99 -28.09 -45.11
CA GLU A 116 -16.88 -29.55 -45.24
C GLU A 116 -18.20 -30.25 -44.92
N PHE A 117 -18.91 -29.84 -43.87
CA PHE A 117 -20.22 -30.37 -43.51
C PHE A 117 -21.25 -30.19 -44.66
N TRP A 118 -21.34 -28.99 -45.24
CA TRP A 118 -22.28 -28.72 -46.33
C TRP A 118 -21.91 -29.48 -47.61
N ASN A 119 -20.62 -29.63 -47.90
CA ASN A 119 -20.14 -30.44 -49.02
C ASN A 119 -20.52 -31.92 -48.82
N ALA A 120 -20.23 -32.50 -47.65
CA ALA A 120 -20.58 -33.88 -47.34
C ALA A 120 -22.10 -34.13 -47.36
N TRP A 121 -22.91 -33.15 -46.94
CA TRP A 121 -24.36 -33.22 -47.05
C TRP A 121 -24.84 -33.19 -48.50
N GLY A 122 -24.24 -32.34 -49.34
CA GLY A 122 -24.51 -32.28 -50.77
C GLY A 122 -24.20 -33.60 -51.47
N ASP A 123 -23.09 -34.24 -51.12
CA ASP A 123 -22.69 -35.55 -51.64
C ASP A 123 -23.65 -36.67 -51.22
N LEU A 124 -24.19 -36.64 -50.00
CA LEU A 124 -25.20 -37.62 -49.54
C LEU A 124 -26.57 -37.44 -50.24
N SER A 125 -26.89 -36.22 -50.66
CA SER A 125 -28.19 -35.87 -51.26
C SER A 125 -28.30 -36.18 -52.76
N ASN A 126 -27.18 -36.49 -53.43
CA ASN A 126 -27.11 -36.92 -54.83
C ASN A 126 -27.03 -38.44 -54.95
#